data_AF-A0A0C2MNW1-F1
#
_entry.id   AF-A0A0C2MNW1-F1
#
_cell.length_a   1.000
_cell.length_b   1.000
_cell.length_c   1.000
_cell.angle_alpha   90.00
_cell.angle_beta   90.00
_cell.angle_gamma   90.00
#
_symmetry.space_group_name_H-M   'P 1'
#
loop_
_entity.id
_entity.type
_entity.pdbx_description
1 polymer ?
#
loop_
_entity_poly.entity_id
_entity_poly.type
_entity_poly.pdbx_seq_one_letter_code
_entity_poly.pdbx_strand_id
1 'polypeptide(L)'
;MTNTGSALTLADGVTLTGVVTTNNNTKGILVLGAGSSVTGGIGGNNAALERVTLGAGASSLGGNIYSGAVALTDQTSILTLQDGAVTGNVGAVGSALEEVVFNGADNIGDTANAETFTVANAAANTVITGLATGALKYTDTGTITANGGWTGDIDFNNKAGTFELDDGAMIDGSVLGTGGVAGTLNFIGDGNVTGNIGTDAANSPANINIQGDNTKNVTIANDIFVGNINFTNGGVLQLSGNLTTPNIDFGANGGTLEFNGNNTYNLNAVIANGQNDILNVFTTLKSTEASIGTVKTINIGQVFRKRRETPEP
;
A
#
# COMPACT_ATOMS: atom_id res chain seq x y z
N MET A 1 -31.17 -6.93 17.25
CA MET A 1 -31.88 -5.78 16.65
C MET A 1 -32.73 -6.27 15.47
N THR A 2 -34.00 -5.86 15.33
CA THR A 2 -34.93 -6.45 14.33
C THR A 2 -35.46 -5.47 13.28
N ASN A 3 -35.50 -4.17 13.57
CA ASN A 3 -36.09 -3.15 12.68
C ASN A 3 -35.00 -2.22 12.14
N THR A 4 -35.24 -1.60 10.97
CA THR A 4 -34.38 -0.53 10.41
C THR A 4 -34.20 0.58 11.45
N GLY A 5 -32.96 1.02 11.69
CA GLY A 5 -32.65 2.06 12.68
C GLY A 5 -32.72 1.64 14.16
N SER A 6 -32.96 0.37 14.49
CA SER A 6 -32.77 -0.10 15.87
C SER A 6 -31.32 0.07 16.29
N ALA A 7 -31.04 0.75 17.40
CA ALA A 7 -29.67 1.01 17.84
C ALA A 7 -29.36 0.34 19.18
N LEU A 8 -28.16 -0.22 19.30
CA LEU A 8 -27.50 -0.46 20.57
C LEU A 8 -26.43 0.62 20.75
N THR A 9 -26.55 1.43 21.80
CA THR A 9 -25.55 2.45 22.13
C THR A 9 -24.77 2.02 23.36
N LEU A 10 -23.44 1.94 23.22
CA LEU A 10 -22.52 1.80 24.33
C LEU A 10 -22.18 3.20 24.85
N ALA A 11 -22.27 3.38 26.17
CA ALA A 11 -21.77 4.59 26.81
C ALA A 11 -20.24 4.62 26.79
N ASP A 12 -19.65 5.79 27.04
CA ASP A 12 -18.20 5.97 27.03
C ASP A 12 -17.47 4.98 27.93
N GLY A 13 -16.34 4.44 27.45
CA GLY A 13 -15.48 3.50 28.16
C GLY A 13 -16.05 2.10 28.33
N VAL A 14 -17.21 1.79 27.72
CA VAL A 14 -17.83 0.46 27.85
C VAL A 14 -17.14 -0.55 26.95
N THR A 15 -16.66 -1.64 27.56
CA THR A 15 -16.20 -2.82 26.82
C THR A 15 -17.31 -3.87 26.80
N LEU A 16 -17.78 -4.23 25.61
CA LEU A 16 -18.70 -5.33 25.39
C LEU A 16 -17.93 -6.58 24.95
N THR A 17 -18.01 -7.64 25.74
CA THR A 17 -17.28 -8.89 25.44
C THR A 17 -18.08 -9.91 24.64
N GLY A 18 -19.39 -9.69 24.51
CA GLY A 18 -20.29 -10.57 23.76
C GLY A 18 -20.33 -10.26 22.27
N VAL A 19 -20.97 -11.15 21.51
CA VAL A 19 -21.31 -10.91 20.10
C VAL A 19 -22.46 -9.92 20.00
N VAL A 20 -22.33 -8.94 19.11
CA VAL A 20 -23.44 -8.05 18.73
C VAL A 20 -24.07 -8.59 17.45
N THR A 21 -25.38 -8.82 17.40
CA THR A 21 -26.02 -9.37 16.19
C THR A 21 -27.43 -8.86 15.94
N THR A 22 -27.96 -9.17 14.76
CA THR A 22 -29.30 -8.81 14.30
C THR A 22 -30.03 -10.05 13.79
N ASN A 23 -31.36 -10.06 13.90
CA ASN A 23 -32.17 -11.17 13.39
C ASN A 23 -32.43 -11.06 11.88
N ASN A 24 -32.21 -9.86 11.33
CA ASN A 24 -32.47 -9.53 9.93
C ASN A 24 -31.20 -8.93 9.34
N ASN A 25 -30.80 -9.43 8.18
CA ASN A 25 -29.65 -8.93 7.45
C ASN A 25 -29.77 -7.43 7.15
N THR A 26 -28.66 -6.71 7.23
CA THR A 26 -28.52 -5.27 6.96
C THR A 26 -29.48 -4.39 7.77
N LYS A 27 -29.75 -4.80 9.01
CA LYS A 27 -30.51 -4.01 9.99
C LYS A 27 -29.70 -3.79 11.24
N GLY A 28 -30.10 -2.81 12.03
CA GLY A 28 -29.50 -2.52 13.32
C GLY A 28 -28.22 -1.69 13.22
N ILE A 29 -28.05 -0.80 14.19
CA ILE A 29 -26.93 0.12 14.30
C ILE A 29 -26.25 -0.16 15.64
N LEU A 30 -24.92 -0.29 15.63
CA LEU A 30 -24.13 -0.29 16.85
C LEU A 30 -23.42 1.05 16.99
N VAL A 31 -23.64 1.74 18.10
CA VAL A 31 -23.04 3.05 18.39
C VAL A 31 -22.07 2.90 19.55
N LEU A 32 -20.80 3.21 19.33
CA LEU A 32 -19.76 3.20 20.35
C LEU A 32 -19.55 4.63 20.86
N GLY A 33 -19.74 4.83 22.16
CA GLY A 33 -19.28 6.04 22.85
C GLY A 33 -17.75 6.10 22.90
N ALA A 34 -17.20 7.22 23.37
CA ALA A 34 -15.77 7.45 23.42
C ALA A 34 -15.05 6.38 24.25
N GLY A 35 -13.95 5.81 23.76
CA GLY A 35 -13.22 4.79 24.52
C GLY A 35 -13.91 3.43 24.60
N SER A 36 -15.02 3.21 23.90
CA SER A 36 -15.77 1.95 23.97
C SER A 36 -15.16 0.89 23.07
N SER A 37 -15.36 -0.37 23.42
CA SER A 37 -14.78 -1.48 22.69
C SER A 37 -15.74 -2.65 22.58
N VAL A 38 -15.58 -3.43 21.52
CA VAL A 38 -16.25 -4.73 21.38
C VAL A 38 -15.18 -5.78 21.11
N THR A 39 -15.10 -6.81 21.95
CA THR A 39 -14.11 -7.88 21.78
C THR A 39 -14.69 -9.13 21.11
N GLY A 40 -16.02 -9.25 21.05
CA GLY A 40 -16.71 -10.28 20.29
C GLY A 40 -17.02 -9.84 18.86
N GLY A 41 -17.39 -10.79 18.00
CA GLY A 41 -17.80 -10.47 16.63
C GLY A 41 -19.03 -9.55 16.55
N ILE A 42 -19.14 -8.82 15.45
CA ILE A 42 -20.26 -7.92 15.16
C ILE A 42 -20.97 -8.41 13.89
N GLY A 43 -22.27 -8.63 13.99
CA GLY A 43 -23.09 -9.20 12.93
C GLY A 43 -22.75 -10.68 12.66
N GLY A 44 -23.13 -11.13 11.46
CA GLY A 44 -22.80 -12.45 10.93
C GLY A 44 -23.24 -12.59 9.47
N ASN A 45 -22.92 -13.72 8.85
CA ASN A 45 -23.45 -14.03 7.52
C ASN A 45 -24.99 -14.10 7.56
N ASN A 46 -25.66 -13.36 6.67
CA ASN A 46 -27.11 -13.13 6.67
C ASN A 46 -27.67 -12.43 7.92
N ALA A 47 -26.80 -11.86 8.75
CA ALA A 47 -27.12 -11.12 9.97
C ALA A 47 -26.20 -9.89 10.10
N ALA A 48 -25.81 -9.29 8.98
CA ALA A 48 -24.96 -8.12 8.97
C ALA A 48 -25.69 -6.93 9.61
N LEU A 49 -24.96 -6.10 10.34
CA LEU A 49 -25.49 -4.82 10.79
C LEU A 49 -25.61 -3.86 9.60
N GLU A 50 -26.50 -2.88 9.72
CA GLU A 50 -26.56 -1.77 8.78
C GLU A 50 -25.26 -0.98 8.83
N ARG A 51 -24.82 -0.59 10.04
CA ARG A 51 -23.60 0.17 10.28
C ARG A 51 -23.12 0.06 11.73
N VAL A 52 -21.81 0.17 11.91
CA VAL A 52 -21.17 0.48 13.20
C VAL A 52 -20.73 1.95 13.18
N THR A 53 -20.98 2.68 14.27
CA THR A 53 -20.63 4.09 14.37
C THR A 53 -19.73 4.36 15.56
N LEU A 54 -18.62 5.05 15.32
CA LEU A 54 -17.67 5.45 16.34
C LEU A 54 -17.91 6.89 16.78
N GLY A 55 -17.97 7.12 18.09
CA GLY A 55 -17.86 8.44 18.70
C GLY A 55 -16.40 8.90 18.78
N ALA A 56 -16.21 10.10 19.33
CA ALA A 56 -14.89 10.71 19.54
C ALA A 56 -13.92 9.78 20.29
N GLY A 57 -12.64 9.83 19.94
CA GLY A 57 -11.58 9.06 20.59
C GLY A 57 -11.45 7.62 20.10
N ALA A 58 -10.62 6.85 20.81
CA ALA A 58 -10.23 5.50 20.41
C ALA A 58 -11.27 4.45 20.79
N SER A 59 -11.72 3.68 19.81
CA SER A 59 -12.52 2.47 20.03
C SER A 59 -11.83 1.27 19.41
N SER A 60 -12.01 0.08 20.00
CA SER A 60 -11.44 -1.14 19.42
C SER A 60 -12.51 -2.16 19.06
N LEU A 61 -12.39 -2.76 17.88
CA LEU A 61 -13.26 -3.84 17.42
C LEU A 61 -12.42 -5.10 17.21
N GLY A 62 -12.79 -6.18 17.88
CA GLY A 62 -12.18 -7.50 17.73
C GLY A 62 -13.08 -8.48 16.99
N GLY A 63 -12.48 -9.52 16.41
CA GLY A 63 -13.19 -10.54 15.65
C GLY A 63 -13.80 -9.98 14.35
N ASN A 64 -14.60 -10.82 13.67
CA ASN A 64 -15.19 -10.44 12.39
C ASN A 64 -16.34 -9.44 12.57
N ILE A 65 -16.37 -8.44 11.68
CA ILE A 65 -17.30 -7.32 11.66
C ILE A 65 -18.07 -7.37 10.34
N TYR A 66 -19.26 -7.96 10.40
CA TYR A 66 -20.23 -8.00 9.33
C TYR A 66 -21.15 -6.79 9.45
N SER A 67 -20.77 -5.70 8.80
CA SER A 67 -21.57 -4.48 8.71
C SER A 67 -21.51 -3.89 7.31
N GLY A 68 -22.53 -3.13 6.92
CA GLY A 68 -22.49 -2.35 5.69
C GLY A 68 -21.35 -1.33 5.69
N ALA A 69 -21.15 -0.64 6.81
CA ALA A 69 -20.06 0.30 7.01
C ALA A 69 -19.61 0.36 8.48
N VAL A 70 -18.35 0.75 8.69
CA VAL A 70 -17.83 1.26 9.97
C VAL A 70 -17.53 2.74 9.76
N ALA A 71 -18.28 3.65 10.39
CA ALA A 71 -18.19 5.09 10.13
C ALA A 71 -17.98 5.89 11.43
N LEU A 72 -17.51 7.12 11.31
CA LEU A 72 -17.43 8.04 12.44
C LEU A 72 -18.70 8.87 12.64
N THR A 73 -18.84 9.38 13.85
CA THR A 73 -19.79 10.43 14.24
C THR A 73 -19.08 11.68 14.75
N ASP A 74 -17.76 11.61 14.91
CA ASP A 74 -16.88 12.72 15.31
C ASP A 74 -15.56 12.65 14.54
N GLN A 75 -14.97 13.79 14.19
CA GLN A 75 -13.72 13.85 13.41
C GLN A 75 -12.52 13.27 14.16
N THR A 76 -12.58 13.16 15.49
CA THR A 76 -11.51 12.59 16.32
C THR A 76 -11.67 11.08 16.58
N SER A 77 -12.48 10.40 15.75
CA SER A 77 -12.76 8.98 15.92
C SER A 77 -11.56 8.15 15.46
N ILE A 78 -11.06 7.31 16.36
CA ILE A 78 -9.97 6.37 16.10
C ILE A 78 -10.50 4.95 16.20
N LEU A 79 -10.22 4.12 15.19
CA LEU A 79 -10.58 2.71 15.17
C LEU A 79 -9.33 1.83 15.29
N THR A 80 -9.28 0.96 16.30
CA THR A 80 -8.30 -0.12 16.38
C THR A 80 -8.93 -1.45 16.00
N LEU A 81 -8.37 -2.14 15.01
CA LEU A 81 -8.76 -3.50 14.66
C LEU A 81 -7.86 -4.50 15.41
N GLN A 82 -8.49 -5.48 16.05
CA GLN A 82 -7.85 -6.44 16.97
C GLN A 82 -8.04 -7.87 16.44
N ASP A 83 -7.48 -8.17 15.27
CA ASP A 83 -7.63 -9.44 14.55
C ASP A 83 -9.07 -9.66 14.06
N GLY A 84 -9.32 -9.41 12.77
CA GLY A 84 -10.62 -9.70 12.17
C GLY A 84 -10.87 -9.07 10.81
N ALA A 85 -11.94 -9.53 10.15
CA ALA A 85 -12.37 -8.99 8.87
C ALA A 85 -13.55 -8.02 9.03
N VAL A 86 -13.44 -6.82 8.45
CA VAL A 86 -14.56 -5.91 8.19
C VAL A 86 -15.05 -6.17 6.77
N THR A 87 -16.31 -6.61 6.61
CA THR A 87 -16.85 -6.91 5.27
C THR A 87 -17.22 -5.68 4.45
N GLY A 88 -17.56 -4.58 5.12
CA GLY A 88 -17.94 -3.33 4.50
C GLY A 88 -16.81 -2.32 4.47
N ASN A 89 -17.14 -1.09 4.06
CA ASN A 89 -16.18 0.01 4.07
C ASN A 89 -15.82 0.46 5.50
N VAL A 90 -14.59 0.93 5.67
CA VAL A 90 -14.12 1.61 6.89
C VAL A 90 -13.95 3.09 6.58
N GLY A 91 -14.65 3.97 7.30
CA GLY A 91 -14.75 5.39 6.97
C GLY A 91 -15.49 5.65 5.65
N ALA A 92 -15.67 6.92 5.30
CA ALA A 92 -16.25 7.35 4.02
C ALA A 92 -15.52 8.57 3.45
N VAL A 93 -15.61 8.78 2.14
CA VAL A 93 -15.09 10.00 1.51
C VAL A 93 -15.82 11.22 2.06
N GLY A 94 -15.07 12.21 2.58
CA GLY A 94 -15.62 13.39 3.26
C GLY A 94 -16.10 13.13 4.69
N SER A 95 -15.89 11.92 5.21
CA SER A 95 -16.10 11.53 6.61
C SER A 95 -15.14 10.38 6.94
N ALA A 96 -13.84 10.67 6.79
CA ALA A 96 -12.74 9.74 7.06
C ALA A 96 -12.44 9.70 8.55
N LEU A 97 -12.10 8.51 9.09
CA LEU A 97 -11.66 8.37 10.48
C LEU A 97 -10.40 9.20 10.73
N GLU A 98 -10.17 9.69 11.95
CA GLU A 98 -8.88 10.34 12.27
C GLU A 98 -7.76 9.33 12.06
N GLU A 99 -7.93 8.15 12.64
CA GLU A 99 -6.94 7.08 12.56
C GLU A 99 -7.60 5.70 12.48
N VAL A 100 -7.05 4.85 11.62
CA VAL A 100 -7.28 3.40 11.65
C VAL A 100 -5.97 2.72 12.05
N VAL A 101 -6.02 1.97 13.13
CA VAL A 101 -4.87 1.28 13.71
C VAL A 101 -5.00 -0.22 13.46
N PHE A 102 -4.01 -0.80 12.79
CA PHE A 102 -3.87 -2.23 12.55
C PHE A 102 -2.97 -2.85 13.62
N ASN A 103 -3.50 -3.78 14.39
CA ASN A 103 -2.79 -4.41 15.50
C ASN A 103 -2.68 -5.94 15.34
N GLY A 104 -3.23 -6.51 14.26
CA GLY A 104 -3.28 -7.94 14.04
C GLY A 104 -3.54 -8.36 12.59
N ALA A 105 -4.02 -9.59 12.40
CA ALA A 105 -4.47 -10.08 11.12
C ALA A 105 -5.82 -9.44 10.77
N ASP A 106 -5.76 -8.28 10.13
CA ASP A 106 -6.91 -7.43 9.86
C ASP A 106 -7.28 -7.44 8.38
N ASN A 107 -8.55 -7.57 8.03
CA ASN A 107 -8.98 -7.53 6.64
C ASN A 107 -10.06 -6.47 6.45
N ILE A 108 -9.91 -5.60 5.45
CA ILE A 108 -10.98 -4.70 5.02
C ILE A 108 -11.43 -5.15 3.63
N GLY A 109 -12.68 -5.61 3.55
CA GLY A 109 -13.25 -6.20 2.34
C GLY A 109 -13.63 -5.19 1.25
N ASP A 110 -13.58 -3.90 1.55
CA ASP A 110 -13.97 -2.81 0.65
C ASP A 110 -13.00 -1.62 0.86
N THR A 111 -13.43 -0.40 0.52
CA THR A 111 -12.66 0.83 0.69
C THR A 111 -12.39 1.18 2.15
N ALA A 112 -11.25 1.82 2.38
CA ALA A 112 -10.84 2.34 3.68
C ALA A 112 -10.49 3.83 3.58
N ASN A 113 -11.08 4.67 4.44
CA ASN A 113 -10.87 6.11 4.43
C ASN A 113 -10.55 6.60 5.85
N ALA A 114 -9.32 7.07 6.04
CA ALA A 114 -8.84 7.67 7.28
C ALA A 114 -7.90 8.84 6.95
N GLU A 115 -7.69 9.78 7.87
CA GLU A 115 -6.60 10.75 7.71
C GLU A 115 -5.25 10.04 7.83
N THR A 116 -5.14 9.17 8.84
CA THR A 116 -3.95 8.33 9.06
C THR A 116 -4.32 6.85 9.22
N PHE A 117 -3.50 5.98 8.66
CA PHE A 117 -3.45 4.56 8.96
C PHE A 117 -2.16 4.27 9.71
N THR A 118 -2.24 3.46 10.75
CA THR A 118 -1.07 3.10 11.55
C THR A 118 -0.90 1.59 11.64
N VAL A 119 0.27 1.10 11.25
CA VAL A 119 0.71 -0.26 11.55
C VAL A 119 1.36 -0.24 12.93
N ALA A 120 0.64 -0.77 13.93
CA ALA A 120 1.00 -0.65 15.34
C ALA A 120 1.69 -1.88 15.93
N ASN A 121 1.77 -2.98 15.18
CA ASN A 121 2.27 -4.26 15.69
C ASN A 121 3.04 -5.03 14.62
N ALA A 122 4.12 -5.70 15.02
CA ALA A 122 4.84 -6.63 14.16
C ALA A 122 3.97 -7.79 13.64
N ALA A 123 2.95 -8.19 14.40
CA ALA A 123 1.97 -9.20 13.99
C ALA A 123 0.86 -8.66 13.07
N ALA A 124 0.81 -7.34 12.83
CA ALA A 124 -0.15 -6.79 11.90
C ALA A 124 0.09 -7.37 10.50
N ASN A 125 -0.95 -7.99 9.95
CA ASN A 125 -0.94 -8.59 8.62
C ASN A 125 -2.25 -8.21 7.94
N THR A 126 -2.27 -6.98 7.41
CA THR A 126 -3.50 -6.36 6.96
C THR A 126 -3.69 -6.54 5.46
N VAL A 127 -4.90 -6.90 5.05
CA VAL A 127 -5.30 -6.91 3.63
C VAL A 127 -6.43 -5.93 3.40
N ILE A 128 -6.25 -4.97 2.49
CA ILE A 128 -7.29 -4.03 2.07
C ILE A 128 -7.66 -4.34 0.62
N THR A 129 -8.91 -4.77 0.43
CA THR A 129 -9.38 -5.21 -0.90
C THR A 129 -9.72 -4.02 -1.79
N GLY A 130 -10.38 -3.00 -1.24
CA GLY A 130 -10.69 -1.76 -1.95
C GLY A 130 -9.56 -0.73 -1.89
N LEU A 131 -9.79 0.44 -2.49
CA LEU A 131 -8.88 1.58 -2.39
C LEU A 131 -8.82 2.07 -0.94
N ALA A 132 -7.60 2.27 -0.43
CA ALA A 132 -7.35 2.99 0.81
C ALA A 132 -7.01 4.45 0.53
N THR A 133 -7.61 5.38 1.27
CA THR A 133 -7.34 6.83 1.17
C THR A 133 -6.96 7.38 2.54
N GLY A 134 -5.73 7.86 2.67
CA GLY A 134 -5.12 8.37 3.92
C GLY A 134 -3.60 8.22 3.91
N ALA A 135 -2.89 8.91 4.79
CA ALA A 135 -1.46 8.67 4.98
C ALA A 135 -1.25 7.33 5.71
N LEU A 136 -0.22 6.56 5.37
CA LEU A 136 0.17 5.36 6.11
C LEU A 136 1.44 5.60 6.91
N LYS A 137 1.45 5.19 8.17
CA LYS A 137 2.62 5.23 9.03
C LYS A 137 2.89 3.88 9.69
N TYR A 138 4.16 3.49 9.70
CA TYR A 138 4.62 2.34 10.48
C TYR A 138 5.16 2.79 11.84
N THR A 139 4.65 2.16 12.90
CA THR A 139 5.24 2.28 14.25
C THR A 139 5.88 0.97 14.70
N ASP A 140 5.56 -0.12 14.00
CA ASP A 140 6.15 -1.45 14.15
C ASP A 140 6.33 -2.13 12.77
N THR A 141 6.78 -3.39 12.73
CA THR A 141 7.24 -4.09 11.51
C THR A 141 6.17 -4.94 10.80
N GLY A 142 4.89 -4.59 10.94
CA GLY A 142 3.80 -5.32 10.31
C GLY A 142 3.78 -5.23 8.78
N THR A 143 2.79 -5.86 8.16
CA THR A 143 2.59 -5.92 6.71
C THR A 143 1.23 -5.35 6.32
N ILE A 144 1.20 -4.56 5.25
CA ILE A 144 -0.02 -4.16 4.53
C ILE A 144 0.03 -4.75 3.12
N THR A 145 -1.04 -5.41 2.70
CA THR A 145 -1.32 -5.76 1.30
C THR A 145 -2.47 -4.90 0.79
N ALA A 146 -2.21 -4.06 -0.21
CA ALA A 146 -3.17 -3.14 -0.81
C ALA A 146 -3.58 -3.61 -2.21
N ASN A 147 -4.72 -4.31 -2.29
CA ASN A 147 -5.22 -4.86 -3.56
C ASN A 147 -5.88 -3.78 -4.42
N GLY A 148 -6.58 -2.84 -3.80
CA GLY A 148 -7.26 -1.74 -4.49
C GLY A 148 -6.40 -0.50 -4.72
N GLY A 149 -5.13 -0.52 -4.29
CA GLY A 149 -4.24 0.62 -4.29
C GLY A 149 -4.34 1.51 -3.05
N TRP A 150 -3.61 2.61 -3.09
CA TRP A 150 -3.44 3.55 -1.98
C TRP A 150 -3.41 4.99 -2.49
N THR A 151 -4.12 5.89 -1.84
CA THR A 151 -4.05 7.34 -2.07
C THR A 151 -3.59 8.01 -0.78
N GLY A 152 -2.47 8.71 -0.85
CA GLY A 152 -1.77 9.29 0.30
C GLY A 152 -0.33 8.78 0.42
N ASP A 153 0.48 9.50 1.19
CA ASP A 153 1.88 9.12 1.41
C ASP A 153 1.99 7.89 2.31
N ILE A 154 2.98 7.05 2.03
CA ILE A 154 3.36 5.89 2.86
C ILE A 154 4.70 6.19 3.50
N ASP A 155 4.79 6.09 4.83
CA ASP A 155 6.04 6.29 5.57
C ASP A 155 6.36 5.09 6.48
N PHE A 156 7.43 4.37 6.15
CA PHE A 156 7.97 3.30 6.98
C PHE A 156 8.57 3.81 8.29
N ASN A 157 8.86 5.11 8.43
CA ASN A 157 9.23 5.76 9.70
C ASN A 157 10.33 4.99 10.47
N ASN A 158 11.38 4.61 9.72
CA ASN A 158 12.50 3.80 10.18
C ASN A 158 12.10 2.44 10.81
N LYS A 159 11.02 1.82 10.32
CA LYS A 159 10.58 0.47 10.68
C LYS A 159 10.76 -0.46 9.50
N ALA A 160 11.18 -1.69 9.79
CA ALA A 160 11.32 -2.74 8.80
C ALA A 160 9.96 -3.38 8.43
N GLY A 161 8.92 -2.56 8.28
CA GLY A 161 7.60 -3.01 7.83
C GLY A 161 7.59 -3.33 6.33
N THR A 162 6.52 -3.98 5.89
CA THR A 162 6.35 -4.38 4.48
C THR A 162 5.06 -3.81 3.92
N PHE A 163 5.15 -3.16 2.75
CA PHE A 163 3.98 -2.77 1.97
C PHE A 163 3.97 -3.54 0.66
N GLU A 164 2.87 -4.23 0.36
CA GLU A 164 2.66 -4.98 -0.86
C GLU A 164 1.59 -4.29 -1.70
N LEU A 165 1.97 -3.92 -2.93
CA LEU A 165 1.07 -3.38 -3.93
C LEU A 165 0.74 -4.51 -4.92
N ASP A 166 -0.55 -4.86 -5.01
CA ASP A 166 -1.02 -5.96 -5.84
C ASP A 166 -1.02 -5.61 -7.35
N ASP A 167 -1.26 -6.61 -8.19
CA ASP A 167 -1.29 -6.49 -9.64
C ASP A 167 -2.32 -5.45 -10.12
N GLY A 168 -1.86 -4.44 -10.86
CA GLY A 168 -2.65 -3.36 -11.42
C GLY A 168 -2.98 -2.23 -10.45
N ALA A 169 -2.53 -2.31 -9.19
CA ALA A 169 -2.79 -1.28 -8.18
C ALA A 169 -1.83 -0.08 -8.30
N MET A 170 -2.22 1.05 -7.71
CA MET A 170 -1.47 2.31 -7.74
C MET A 170 -1.29 2.86 -6.33
N ILE A 171 -0.13 3.49 -6.09
CA ILE A 171 0.10 4.41 -4.98
C ILE A 171 0.06 5.83 -5.56
N ASP A 172 -0.99 6.57 -5.22
CA ASP A 172 -1.08 8.00 -5.48
C ASP A 172 -0.55 8.80 -4.29
N GLY A 173 0.77 8.89 -4.21
CA GLY A 173 1.51 9.43 -3.07
C GLY A 173 2.99 9.07 -3.11
N SER A 174 3.76 9.59 -2.16
CA SER A 174 5.17 9.26 -1.98
C SER A 174 5.36 8.03 -1.07
N VAL A 175 6.47 7.33 -1.22
CA VAL A 175 6.86 6.22 -0.33
C VAL A 175 8.18 6.54 0.35
N LEU A 176 8.17 6.67 1.66
CA LEU A 176 9.26 7.22 2.47
C LEU A 176 9.72 6.22 3.53
N GLY A 177 10.95 6.40 3.99
CA GLY A 177 11.50 5.73 5.17
C GLY A 177 12.02 6.75 6.17
N THR A 178 11.19 7.71 6.60
CA THR A 178 11.66 8.87 7.37
C THR A 178 12.48 8.46 8.60
N GLY A 179 13.62 9.11 8.80
CA GLY A 179 14.48 8.88 9.96
C GLY A 179 15.36 7.62 9.89
N GLY A 180 15.48 6.99 8.72
CA GLY A 180 16.45 5.91 8.46
C GLY A 180 16.35 5.30 7.06
N VAL A 181 17.01 4.14 6.90
CA VAL A 181 16.85 3.29 5.71
C VAL A 181 16.16 2.02 6.16
N ALA A 182 14.83 2.00 6.03
CA ALA A 182 14.02 0.89 6.52
C ALA A 182 12.76 0.72 5.68
N GLY A 183 12.17 -0.47 5.76
CA GLY A 183 10.94 -0.81 5.08
C GLY A 183 11.16 -1.39 3.69
N THR A 184 10.19 -2.19 3.26
CA THR A 184 10.22 -2.90 1.99
C THR A 184 8.94 -2.62 1.22
N LEU A 185 9.08 -2.11 -0.01
CA LEU A 185 7.98 -1.96 -0.96
C LEU A 185 8.03 -3.11 -1.98
N ASN A 186 6.96 -3.90 -2.03
CA ASN A 186 6.81 -5.04 -2.91
C ASN A 186 5.79 -4.74 -3.99
N PHE A 187 6.17 -4.90 -5.26
CA PHE A 187 5.25 -4.91 -6.39
C PHE A 187 5.00 -6.36 -6.81
N ILE A 188 3.79 -6.87 -6.59
CA ILE A 188 3.42 -8.26 -6.89
C ILE A 188 3.25 -8.49 -8.39
N GLY A 189 2.74 -7.49 -9.12
CA GLY A 189 2.53 -7.51 -10.56
C GLY A 189 2.74 -6.14 -11.20
N ASP A 190 1.85 -5.78 -12.11
CA ASP A 190 1.76 -4.41 -12.65
C ASP A 190 1.56 -3.43 -11.49
N GLY A 191 2.18 -2.26 -11.54
CA GLY A 191 2.07 -1.28 -10.45
C GLY A 191 2.50 0.12 -10.85
N ASN A 192 1.99 1.12 -10.14
CA ASN A 192 2.37 2.51 -10.37
C ASN A 192 2.57 3.27 -9.05
N VAL A 193 3.58 4.13 -9.00
CA VAL A 193 3.74 5.14 -7.94
C VAL A 193 3.82 6.51 -8.58
N THR A 194 2.89 7.39 -8.18
CA THR A 194 2.83 8.75 -8.72
C THR A 194 3.80 9.70 -8.03
N GLY A 195 4.14 9.47 -6.76
CA GLY A 195 5.09 10.29 -6.00
C GLY A 195 6.54 9.83 -6.07
N ASN A 196 7.39 10.45 -5.25
CA ASN A 196 8.77 10.02 -5.08
C ASN A 196 8.83 8.73 -4.27
N ILE A 197 9.86 7.90 -4.50
CA ILE A 197 10.24 6.87 -3.54
C ILE A 197 11.54 7.31 -2.85
N GLY A 198 11.46 7.60 -1.56
CA GLY A 198 12.55 8.20 -0.78
C GLY A 198 12.90 9.62 -1.19
N THR A 199 13.65 10.33 -0.34
CA THR A 199 14.12 11.69 -0.64
C THR A 199 15.64 11.80 -0.58
N ASP A 200 16.29 11.02 0.27
CA ASP A 200 17.73 11.04 0.49
C ASP A 200 18.19 9.79 1.27
N ALA A 201 19.50 9.72 1.57
CA ALA A 201 20.14 8.60 2.25
C ALA A 201 19.67 8.33 3.68
N ALA A 202 18.97 9.29 4.31
CA ALA A 202 18.41 9.17 5.65
C ALA A 202 16.89 9.02 5.65
N ASN A 203 16.24 9.08 4.49
CA ASN A 203 14.78 9.11 4.34
C ASN A 203 14.35 8.28 3.14
N SER A 204 14.70 6.99 3.13
CA SER A 204 14.46 6.10 2.00
C SER A 204 14.03 4.71 2.42
N PRO A 205 13.16 4.04 1.65
CA PRO A 205 12.93 2.62 1.84
C PRO A 205 14.23 1.82 1.71
N ALA A 206 14.33 0.72 2.45
CA ALA A 206 15.48 -0.17 2.34
C ALA A 206 15.48 -0.93 1.02
N ASN A 207 14.29 -1.41 0.59
CA ASN A 207 14.16 -2.22 -0.61
C ASN A 207 12.92 -1.84 -1.41
N ILE A 208 13.06 -1.87 -2.73
CA ILE A 208 11.97 -2.08 -3.68
C ILE A 208 12.16 -3.45 -4.31
N ASN A 209 11.10 -4.26 -4.34
CA ASN A 209 11.12 -5.56 -4.98
C ASN A 209 10.12 -5.61 -6.14
N ILE A 210 10.61 -6.02 -7.32
CA ILE A 210 9.83 -6.21 -8.54
C ILE A 210 9.61 -7.72 -8.72
N GLN A 211 8.40 -8.19 -8.37
CA GLN A 211 8.11 -9.62 -8.28
C GLN A 211 7.28 -10.18 -9.44
N GLY A 212 6.68 -9.30 -10.24
CA GLY A 212 5.99 -9.68 -11.46
C GLY A 212 6.91 -10.36 -12.47
N ASP A 213 6.32 -11.15 -13.37
CA ASP A 213 7.05 -11.73 -14.50
C ASP A 213 7.39 -10.69 -15.58
N ASN A 214 8.06 -11.11 -16.64
CA ASN A 214 8.48 -10.22 -17.74
C ASN A 214 7.33 -9.60 -18.57
N THR A 215 6.08 -9.89 -18.24
CA THR A 215 4.90 -9.21 -18.80
C THR A 215 4.38 -8.09 -17.90
N LYS A 216 4.88 -8.01 -16.66
CA LYS A 216 4.44 -7.07 -15.63
C LYS A 216 5.33 -5.83 -15.55
N ASN A 217 4.69 -4.68 -15.45
CA ASN A 217 5.30 -3.37 -15.51
C ASN A 217 5.05 -2.59 -14.22
N VAL A 218 6.14 -2.23 -13.55
CA VAL A 218 6.14 -1.25 -12.47
C VAL A 218 6.60 0.08 -13.04
N THR A 219 5.77 1.11 -12.93
CA THR A 219 6.09 2.47 -13.36
C THR A 219 6.28 3.37 -12.15
N ILE A 220 7.41 4.07 -12.10
CA ILE A 220 7.65 5.10 -11.08
C ILE A 220 7.75 6.45 -11.80
N ALA A 221 6.79 7.34 -11.51
CA ALA A 221 6.63 8.59 -12.24
C ALA A 221 7.69 9.64 -11.87
N ASN A 222 8.16 9.62 -10.62
CA ASN A 222 9.11 10.60 -10.11
C ASN A 222 10.42 9.94 -9.64
N ASP A 223 11.18 10.65 -8.81
CA ASP A 223 12.54 10.27 -8.42
C ASP A 223 12.52 9.08 -7.46
N ILE A 224 13.55 8.24 -7.57
CA ILE A 224 13.80 7.10 -6.70
C ILE A 224 15.11 7.32 -5.95
N PHE A 225 15.03 7.28 -4.63
CA PHE A 225 16.12 7.11 -3.69
C PHE A 225 15.81 5.89 -2.82
N VAL A 226 16.56 4.78 -2.98
CA VAL A 226 16.31 3.52 -2.26
C VAL A 226 17.61 2.79 -1.95
N GLY A 227 17.62 2.02 -0.85
CA GLY A 227 18.75 1.15 -0.50
C GLY A 227 19.05 0.08 -1.56
N ASN A 228 18.06 -0.67 -2.02
CA ASN A 228 18.22 -1.70 -3.04
C ASN A 228 17.01 -1.77 -3.96
N ILE A 229 17.24 -2.17 -5.21
CA ILE A 229 16.20 -2.64 -6.13
C ILE A 229 16.46 -4.11 -6.42
N ASN A 230 15.47 -4.97 -6.20
CA ASN A 230 15.59 -6.40 -6.44
C ASN A 230 14.53 -6.87 -7.44
N PHE A 231 14.94 -7.61 -8.46
CA PHE A 231 14.06 -8.35 -9.35
C PHE A 231 14.07 -9.82 -8.96
N THR A 232 12.90 -10.42 -8.79
CA THR A 232 12.80 -11.83 -8.37
C THR A 232 12.27 -12.74 -9.48
N ASN A 233 11.57 -12.19 -10.47
CA ASN A 233 10.88 -13.00 -11.48
C ASN A 233 10.89 -12.45 -12.92
N GLY A 234 11.79 -11.52 -13.26
CA GLY A 234 11.91 -11.03 -14.63
C GLY A 234 11.10 -9.78 -14.98
N GLY A 235 10.42 -9.18 -13.99
CA GLY A 235 9.59 -7.99 -14.18
C GLY A 235 10.30 -6.77 -14.76
N VAL A 236 9.50 -5.79 -15.16
CA VAL A 236 9.95 -4.55 -15.79
C VAL A 236 9.78 -3.38 -14.82
N LEU A 237 10.86 -2.63 -14.56
CA LEU A 237 10.82 -1.36 -13.84
C LEU A 237 11.05 -0.21 -14.82
N GLN A 238 10.05 0.65 -14.98
CA GLN A 238 10.09 1.83 -15.84
C GLN A 238 10.29 3.10 -15.02
N LEU A 239 11.35 3.83 -15.35
CA LEU A 239 11.75 5.05 -14.66
C LEU A 239 11.40 6.29 -15.49
N SER A 240 10.73 7.24 -14.85
CA SER A 240 10.47 8.57 -15.43
C SER A 240 11.27 9.69 -14.74
N GLY A 241 11.54 9.58 -13.43
CA GLY A 241 12.40 10.47 -12.65
C GLY A 241 13.84 9.96 -12.49
N ASN A 242 14.66 10.64 -11.69
CA ASN A 242 16.03 10.23 -11.40
C ASN A 242 16.10 8.93 -10.59
N LEU A 243 17.19 8.16 -10.74
CA LEU A 243 17.46 6.97 -9.94
C LEU A 243 18.73 7.14 -9.10
N THR A 244 18.60 6.92 -7.79
CA THR A 244 19.70 6.82 -6.84
C THR A 244 19.54 5.55 -6.02
N THR A 245 20.44 4.59 -6.22
CA THR A 245 20.53 3.38 -5.39
C THR A 245 21.97 2.85 -5.45
N PRO A 246 22.51 2.30 -4.35
CA PRO A 246 23.83 1.67 -4.38
C PRO A 246 23.83 0.29 -5.05
N ASN A 247 22.69 -0.40 -5.13
CA ASN A 247 22.63 -1.79 -5.60
C ASN A 247 21.34 -2.10 -6.37
N ILE A 248 21.50 -2.81 -7.49
CA ILE A 248 20.42 -3.38 -8.28
C ILE A 248 20.72 -4.87 -8.46
N ASP A 249 19.87 -5.73 -7.93
CA ASP A 249 19.99 -7.18 -8.09
C ASP A 249 18.91 -7.70 -9.04
N PHE A 250 19.32 -8.24 -10.19
CA PHE A 250 18.39 -8.82 -11.16
C PHE A 250 17.98 -10.26 -10.85
N GLY A 251 18.57 -10.88 -9.82
CA GLY A 251 18.25 -12.24 -9.41
C GLY A 251 18.50 -13.31 -10.49
N ALA A 252 18.03 -14.53 -10.22
CA ALA A 252 18.25 -15.67 -11.11
C ALA A 252 17.43 -15.59 -12.41
N ASN A 253 16.26 -14.95 -12.36
CA ASN A 253 15.33 -14.85 -13.49
C ASN A 253 15.52 -13.58 -14.33
N GLY A 254 16.45 -12.71 -13.93
CA GLY A 254 16.69 -11.44 -14.59
C GLY A 254 15.59 -10.41 -14.31
N GLY A 255 15.53 -9.41 -15.17
CA GLY A 255 14.57 -8.31 -15.12
C GLY A 255 14.92 -7.27 -16.17
N THR A 256 14.01 -6.34 -16.38
CA THR A 256 14.22 -5.22 -17.30
C THR A 256 14.17 -3.90 -16.55
N LEU A 257 15.20 -3.08 -16.69
CA LEU A 257 15.20 -1.71 -16.20
C LEU A 257 15.13 -0.74 -17.38
N GLU A 258 14.09 0.08 -17.42
CA GLU A 258 13.85 1.02 -18.51
C GLU A 258 14.04 2.46 -18.06
N PHE A 259 14.91 3.17 -18.77
CA PHE A 259 15.17 4.59 -18.60
C PHE A 259 14.33 5.38 -19.61
N ASN A 260 13.08 5.69 -19.24
CA ASN A 260 12.04 6.21 -20.13
C ASN A 260 11.81 7.73 -19.97
N GLY A 261 12.33 8.34 -18.91
CA GLY A 261 12.20 9.78 -18.67
C GLY A 261 13.08 10.67 -19.55
N ASN A 262 12.84 11.98 -19.48
CA ASN A 262 13.60 12.99 -20.24
C ASN A 262 14.92 13.40 -19.57
N ASN A 263 15.24 12.82 -18.42
CA ASN A 263 16.43 13.13 -17.62
C ASN A 263 17.68 12.43 -18.16
N THR A 264 18.84 12.97 -17.80
CA THR A 264 20.08 12.18 -17.83
C THR A 264 20.16 11.35 -16.56
N TYR A 265 20.18 10.04 -16.70
CA TYR A 265 20.26 9.11 -15.58
C TYR A 265 21.73 8.86 -15.24
N ASN A 266 22.08 8.98 -13.96
CA ASN A 266 23.40 8.58 -13.46
C ASN A 266 23.28 7.20 -12.80
N LEU A 267 23.63 6.14 -13.53
CA LEU A 267 23.64 4.79 -13.01
C LEU A 267 24.99 4.50 -12.34
N ASN A 268 24.99 4.70 -11.03
CA ASN A 268 26.13 4.46 -10.14
C ASN A 268 25.78 3.39 -9.08
N ALA A 269 25.06 2.34 -9.51
CA ALA A 269 24.74 1.18 -8.69
C ALA A 269 25.64 0.00 -9.06
N VAL A 270 25.96 -0.85 -8.09
CA VAL A 270 26.48 -2.19 -8.36
C VAL A 270 25.34 -3.03 -8.94
N ILE A 271 25.56 -3.63 -10.11
CA ILE A 271 24.61 -4.56 -10.73
C ILE A 271 25.02 -5.98 -10.34
N ALA A 272 24.20 -6.60 -9.50
CA ALA A 272 24.27 -8.01 -9.18
C ALA A 272 23.42 -8.83 -10.15
N ASN A 273 23.89 -10.04 -10.47
CA ASN A 273 23.22 -10.98 -11.39
C ASN A 273 22.87 -10.41 -12.78
N GLY A 274 23.58 -9.36 -13.24
CA GLY A 274 23.30 -8.74 -14.54
C GLY A 274 23.60 -9.64 -15.76
N GLN A 275 24.06 -10.87 -15.59
CA GLN A 275 24.13 -11.84 -16.70
C GLN A 275 22.74 -12.28 -17.21
N ASN A 276 21.67 -11.89 -16.53
CA ASN A 276 20.28 -12.20 -16.88
C ASN A 276 19.45 -10.95 -17.25
N ASP A 277 20.03 -9.75 -17.18
CA ASP A 277 19.28 -8.49 -17.23
C ASP A 277 19.08 -7.90 -18.64
N ILE A 278 18.23 -6.88 -18.70
CA ILE A 278 18.07 -6.01 -19.86
C ILE A 278 18.01 -4.57 -19.36
N LEU A 279 18.88 -3.71 -19.89
CA LEU A 279 18.77 -2.26 -19.75
C LEU A 279 18.23 -1.65 -21.04
N ASN A 280 17.07 -1.00 -20.96
CA ASN A 280 16.48 -0.26 -22.06
C ASN A 280 16.75 1.24 -21.85
N VAL A 281 17.56 1.83 -22.73
CA VAL A 281 17.99 3.22 -22.64
C VAL A 281 17.33 4.02 -23.76
N PHE A 282 16.20 4.64 -23.47
CA PHE A 282 15.48 5.51 -24.43
C PHE A 282 15.84 6.99 -24.29
N THR A 283 16.78 7.29 -23.41
CA THR A 283 17.25 8.63 -23.05
C THR A 283 18.78 8.64 -22.87
N THR A 284 19.33 9.59 -22.13
CA THR A 284 20.76 9.61 -21.79
C THR A 284 21.01 8.83 -20.50
N LEU A 285 21.85 7.79 -20.60
CA LEU A 285 22.38 7.06 -19.45
C LEU A 285 23.87 7.34 -19.31
N LYS A 286 24.30 7.75 -18.12
CA LYS A 286 25.69 7.96 -17.75
C LYS A 286 26.05 7.01 -16.62
N SER A 287 27.24 6.44 -16.69
CA SER A 287 27.88 5.80 -15.54
C SER A 287 29.22 6.49 -15.29
N THR A 288 29.51 6.80 -14.03
CA THR A 288 30.81 7.38 -13.62
C THR A 288 31.67 6.43 -12.81
N GLU A 289 31.10 5.33 -12.33
CA GLU A 289 31.78 4.37 -11.47
C GLU A 289 32.16 3.12 -12.27
N ALA A 290 33.42 2.69 -12.16
CA ALA A 290 33.87 1.46 -12.84
C ALA A 290 33.26 0.17 -12.25
N SER A 291 32.62 0.26 -11.09
CA SER A 291 32.10 -0.87 -10.32
C SER A 291 30.67 -1.29 -10.67
N ILE A 292 30.09 -0.83 -11.79
CA ILE A 292 28.69 -1.16 -12.10
C ILE A 292 28.45 -2.65 -12.34
N GLY A 293 29.49 -3.45 -12.60
CA GLY A 293 29.34 -4.88 -12.89
C GLY A 293 29.05 -5.18 -14.35
N THR A 294 28.48 -6.36 -14.60
CA THR A 294 28.18 -6.87 -15.95
C THR A 294 26.70 -6.77 -16.25
N VAL A 295 26.36 -6.43 -17.50
CA VAL A 295 24.98 -6.36 -18.01
C VAL A 295 24.91 -7.24 -19.25
N LYS A 296 23.88 -8.06 -19.37
CA LYS A 296 23.69 -9.00 -20.48
C LYS A 296 23.31 -8.27 -21.75
N THR A 297 22.32 -7.37 -21.66
CA THR A 297 21.80 -6.65 -22.82
C THR A 297 21.62 -5.17 -22.50
N ILE A 298 22.16 -4.30 -23.36
CA ILE A 298 21.88 -2.87 -23.34
C ILE A 298 21.29 -2.50 -24.70
N ASN A 299 20.02 -2.09 -24.69
CA ASN A 299 19.34 -1.55 -25.85
C ASN A 299 19.40 -0.01 -25.79
N ILE A 300 19.85 0.63 -26.86
CA ILE A 300 19.98 2.09 -26.93
C ILE A 300 19.08 2.64 -28.04
N GLY A 301 18.28 3.65 -27.70
CA GLY A 301 17.39 4.36 -28.61
C GLY A 301 15.98 3.78 -28.66
N GLN A 302 15.00 4.61 -29.03
CA GLN A 302 13.62 4.16 -29.20
C GLN A 302 13.50 3.26 -30.42
N VAL A 303 12.75 2.15 -30.28
CA VAL A 303 12.30 1.39 -31.45
C VAL A 303 11.28 2.25 -32.19
N PHE A 304 11.73 3.03 -33.18
CA PHE A 304 10.84 3.79 -34.05
C PHE A 304 9.85 2.82 -34.70
N ARG A 305 8.58 2.84 -34.27
CA ARG A 305 7.50 2.25 -35.07
C ARG A 305 7.49 3.00 -36.39
N LYS A 306 7.84 2.30 -37.47
CA LYS A 306 7.81 2.82 -38.84
C LYS A 306 6.49 3.57 -39.04
N ARG A 307 6.55 4.87 -39.36
CA ARG A 307 5.35 5.65 -39.68
C ARG A 307 4.62 4.90 -40.78
N ARG A 308 3.34 4.62 -40.59
CA ARG A 308 2.47 4.12 -41.65
C ARG A 308 2.50 5.21 -42.71
N GLU A 309 3.18 4.97 -43.83
CA GLU A 309 3.10 5.84 -44.99
C GLU A 309 1.62 5.91 -45.37
N THR A 310 1.02 7.08 -45.22
CA THR A 310 -0.25 7.37 -45.86
C THR A 310 -0.04 7.19 -47.36
N PRO A 311 -0.86 6.39 -48.06
CA PRO A 311 -0.76 6.30 -49.51
C PRO A 311 -0.94 7.70 -50.08
N GLU A 312 -0.02 8.13 -50.94
CA GLU A 312 -0.19 9.35 -51.72
C GLU A 312 -1.46 9.26 -52.59
N PRO A 313 -2.14 10.40 -52.83
CA PRO A 313 -3.47 10.47 -53.45
C PRO A 313 -3.51 9.98 -54.90
#